data_AF-A0A2T5IGF7-F1
#
_entry.id   AF-A0A2T5IGF7-F1
#
_cell.length_a   1.000
_cell.length_b   1.000
_cell.length_c   1.000
_cell.angle_alpha   90.00
_cell.angle_beta   90.00
_cell.angle_gamma   90.00
#
_symmetry.space_group_name_H-M   'P 1'
#
loop_
_entity.id
_entity.type
_entity.pdbx_description
1 polymer ?
#
loop_
_entity_poly.entity_id
_entity_poly.type
_entity_poly.pdbx_seq_one_letter_code
_entity_poly.pdbx_strand_id
1 'polypeptide(L)'
;MLHVDLADRMDSSYFQKYLTSRGLSDRIQTVWITDQADKSKLSHFMRTMFDVPPDLIIDDASHLYEPTLASFEALFPLMPPGSLYIIEDWGHWRGFIALPEWSGRKPLTQLIIELTESVGSWTNIINDIAIYRGFVAIERGPRIIEDPASFSLKEHIYRRLVDQFVTPILGYQRIINYLKHRLCFLIILRAR
;
A
#
# COMPACT_ATOMS: atom_id res chain seq x y z
N MET A 1 -6.22 -0.45 18.65
CA MET A 1 -4.99 -0.85 17.94
C MET A 1 -4.93 -2.37 17.97
N LEU A 2 -4.69 -2.96 16.81
CA LEU A 2 -4.44 -4.39 16.66
C LEU A 2 -3.03 -4.57 16.13
N HIS A 3 -2.24 -5.41 16.78
CA HIS A 3 -0.93 -5.84 16.30
C HIS A 3 -1.02 -7.30 15.86
N VAL A 4 -0.38 -7.63 14.75
CA VAL A 4 -0.38 -8.97 14.16
C VAL A 4 1.07 -9.36 13.90
N ASP A 5 1.46 -10.58 14.30
CA ASP A 5 2.83 -11.07 14.13
C ASP A 5 2.81 -12.58 13.85
N LEU A 6 3.75 -13.05 13.02
CA LEU A 6 3.94 -14.45 12.67
C LEU A 6 4.56 -15.25 13.83
N ALA A 7 5.29 -14.59 14.73
CA ALA A 7 6.01 -15.24 15.81
C ALA A 7 5.09 -16.12 16.68
N ASP A 8 5.56 -17.33 16.98
CA ASP A 8 4.93 -18.23 17.94
C ASP A 8 5.39 -17.89 19.35
N ARG A 9 4.79 -16.83 19.89
CA ARG A 9 5.03 -16.35 21.25
C ARG A 9 3.77 -15.73 21.83
N MET A 10 3.84 -15.43 23.12
CA MET A 10 2.83 -14.67 23.83
C MET A 10 3.42 -13.31 24.24
N ASP A 11 2.54 -12.43 24.67
CA ASP A 11 2.93 -11.14 25.21
C ASP A 11 3.91 -11.27 26.38
N SER A 12 5.00 -10.50 26.31
CA SER A 12 5.97 -10.48 27.40
C SER A 12 5.35 -9.92 28.69
N SER A 13 5.88 -10.36 29.83
CA SER A 13 5.45 -9.84 31.14
C SER A 13 5.67 -8.33 31.28
N TYR A 14 6.70 -7.79 30.60
CA TYR A 14 6.94 -6.35 30.54
C TYR A 14 5.82 -5.62 29.79
N PHE A 15 5.44 -6.12 28.62
CA PHE A 15 4.37 -5.54 27.81
C PHE A 15 3.02 -5.59 28.55
N GLN A 16 2.69 -6.72 29.18
CA GLN A 16 1.48 -6.87 29.99
C GLN A 16 1.44 -5.86 31.15
N LYS A 17 2.54 -5.70 31.90
CA LYS A 17 2.66 -4.67 32.94
C LYS A 17 2.47 -3.26 32.38
N TYR A 18 3.05 -2.98 31.20
CA TYR A 18 2.88 -1.70 30.53
C TYR A 18 1.41 -1.42 30.21
N LEU A 19 0.70 -2.38 29.59
CA LEU A 19 -0.73 -2.26 29.28
C LEU A 19 -1.57 -1.98 30.52
N THR A 20 -1.39 -2.77 31.58
CA THR A 20 -2.15 -2.61 32.84
C THR A 20 -1.85 -1.26 33.49
N SER A 21 -0.56 -0.89 33.61
CA SER A 21 -0.16 0.36 34.27
C SER A 21 -0.66 1.63 33.58
N ARG A 22 -1.03 1.52 32.29
CA ARG A 22 -1.53 2.62 31.47
C ARG A 22 -3.03 2.53 31.17
N GLY A 23 -3.71 1.49 31.65
CA GLY A 23 -5.12 1.25 31.32
C GLY A 23 -5.36 1.05 29.82
N LEU A 24 -4.43 0.38 29.13
CA LEU A 24 -4.46 0.18 27.67
C LEU A 24 -4.91 -1.23 27.26
N SER A 25 -5.21 -2.11 28.20
CA SER A 25 -5.54 -3.52 27.95
C SER A 25 -6.71 -3.72 26.99
N ASP A 26 -7.70 -2.82 26.98
CA ASP A 26 -8.85 -2.91 26.07
C ASP A 26 -8.60 -2.18 24.73
N ARG A 27 -7.49 -1.42 24.61
CA ARG A 27 -7.18 -0.57 23.46
C ARG A 27 -6.10 -1.12 22.56
N ILE A 28 -5.21 -1.96 23.09
CA ILE A 28 -4.12 -2.59 22.36
C ILE A 28 -4.26 -4.10 22.49
N GLN A 29 -4.47 -4.76 21.36
CA GLN A 29 -4.60 -6.21 21.26
C GLN A 29 -3.51 -6.74 20.34
N THR A 30 -3.05 -7.96 20.63
CA THR A 30 -2.01 -8.66 19.86
C THR A 30 -2.55 -9.99 19.36
N VAL A 31 -2.25 -10.32 18.11
CA VAL A 31 -2.55 -11.62 17.52
C VAL A 31 -1.26 -12.23 16.99
N TRP A 32 -0.86 -13.34 17.60
CA TRP A 32 0.34 -14.09 17.27
C TRP A 32 0.04 -15.19 16.24
N ILE A 33 1.08 -15.83 15.70
CA ILE A 33 0.98 -16.94 14.74
C ILE A 33 0.08 -16.56 13.55
N THR A 34 0.31 -15.38 12.99
CA THR A 34 -0.44 -14.90 11.84
C THR A 34 0.49 -14.32 10.78
N ASP A 35 0.47 -14.94 9.61
CA ASP A 35 1.18 -14.46 8.45
C ASP A 35 0.49 -13.23 7.86
N GLN A 36 1.25 -12.16 7.61
CA GLN A 36 0.74 -10.96 6.94
C GLN A 36 0.23 -11.26 5.51
N ALA A 37 0.67 -12.36 4.90
CA ALA A 37 0.20 -12.79 3.59
C ALA A 37 -1.16 -13.50 3.63
N ASP A 38 -1.70 -13.85 4.81
CA ASP A 38 -3.02 -14.47 4.94
C ASP A 38 -4.14 -13.42 4.80
N LYS A 39 -4.48 -13.14 3.53
CA LYS A 39 -5.52 -12.17 3.17
C LYS A 39 -6.85 -12.42 3.86
N SER A 40 -7.25 -13.69 3.97
CA SER A 40 -8.53 -14.08 4.55
C SER A 40 -8.57 -13.77 6.04
N LYS A 41 -7.49 -14.10 6.76
CA LYS A 41 -7.37 -13.85 8.20
C LYS A 41 -7.27 -12.35 8.52
N LEU A 42 -6.48 -11.60 7.75
CA LEU A 42 -6.41 -10.15 7.87
C LEU A 42 -7.75 -9.46 7.60
N SER A 43 -8.43 -9.84 6.51
CA SER A 43 -9.76 -9.34 6.17
C SER A 43 -10.80 -9.70 7.23
N HIS A 44 -10.68 -10.87 7.85
CA HIS A 44 -11.53 -11.27 8.96
C HIS A 44 -11.33 -10.34 10.17
N PHE A 45 -10.09 -10.07 10.58
CA PHE A 45 -9.80 -9.17 11.69
C PHE A 45 -10.32 -7.74 11.48
N MET A 46 -10.18 -7.20 10.26
CA MET A 46 -10.74 -5.89 9.92
C MET A 46 -12.25 -5.79 10.16
N ARG A 47 -12.99 -6.90 10.05
CA ARG A 47 -14.45 -6.95 10.20
C ARG A 47 -14.92 -7.33 11.60
N THR A 48 -14.09 -8.05 12.37
CA THR A 48 -14.52 -8.63 13.65
C THR A 48 -13.86 -8.02 14.88
N MET A 49 -12.70 -7.38 14.72
CA MET A 49 -11.93 -6.81 15.83
C MET A 49 -12.14 -5.30 16.02
N PHE A 50 -12.95 -4.68 15.16
CA PHE A 50 -13.21 -3.24 15.19
C PHE A 50 -14.68 -2.94 14.94
N ASP A 51 -15.24 -1.99 15.68
CA ASP A 51 -16.59 -1.47 15.44
C ASP A 51 -16.66 -0.62 14.16
N VAL A 52 -15.55 0.05 13.85
CA VAL A 52 -15.36 0.86 12.63
C VAL A 52 -14.03 0.50 11.96
N PRO A 53 -13.96 0.47 10.62
CA PRO A 53 -12.71 0.16 9.93
C PRO A 53 -11.56 1.10 10.35
N PRO A 54 -10.36 0.58 10.63
CA PRO A 54 -9.17 1.39 10.90
C PRO A 54 -8.87 2.40 9.80
N ASP A 55 -8.46 3.60 10.22
CA ASP A 55 -8.05 4.71 9.37
C ASP A 55 -6.52 4.85 9.21
N LEU A 56 -5.77 4.03 9.95
CA LEU A 56 -4.31 3.94 9.87
C LEU A 56 -3.88 2.48 9.92
N ILE A 57 -3.08 2.06 8.95
CA ILE A 57 -2.42 0.75 8.90
C ILE A 57 -0.93 0.97 8.67
N ILE A 58 -0.10 0.24 9.40
CA ILE A 58 1.36 0.27 9.27
C ILE A 58 1.83 -1.16 9.00
N ASP A 59 2.45 -1.38 7.84
CA ASP A 59 3.14 -2.62 7.45
C ASP A 59 4.63 -2.45 7.69
N ASP A 60 5.05 -2.90 8.88
CA ASP A 60 6.44 -3.00 9.34
C ASP A 60 6.72 -4.47 9.71
N ALA A 61 6.79 -5.33 8.70
CA ALA A 61 6.81 -6.78 8.89
C ALA A 61 7.93 -7.46 8.11
N SER A 62 7.64 -8.21 7.04
CA SER A 62 8.65 -9.01 6.34
C SER A 62 9.58 -8.21 5.41
N HIS A 63 9.15 -7.01 5.01
CA HIS A 63 9.77 -6.16 3.99
C HIS A 63 9.91 -6.85 2.62
N LEU A 64 9.10 -7.88 2.37
CA LEU A 64 9.07 -8.65 1.12
C LEU A 64 7.94 -8.15 0.22
N TYR A 65 8.18 -8.14 -1.09
CA TYR A 65 7.17 -7.71 -2.07
C TYR A 65 5.86 -8.50 -1.97
N GLU A 66 5.91 -9.84 -1.98
CA GLU A 66 4.71 -10.66 -2.07
C GLU A 66 3.83 -10.59 -0.80
N PRO A 67 4.39 -10.71 0.42
CA PRO A 67 3.60 -10.55 1.64
C PRO A 67 3.04 -9.13 1.81
N THR A 68 3.81 -8.07 1.57
CA THR A 68 3.32 -6.69 1.67
C THR A 68 2.22 -6.40 0.64
N LEU A 69 2.36 -6.88 -0.61
CA LEU A 69 1.29 -6.78 -1.60
C LEU A 69 0.02 -7.52 -1.12
N ALA A 70 0.18 -8.71 -0.54
CA ALA A 70 -0.95 -9.47 -0.04
C ALA A 70 -1.67 -8.75 1.11
N SER A 71 -0.92 -8.20 2.06
CA SER A 71 -1.46 -7.37 3.15
C SER A 71 -2.17 -6.14 2.62
N PHE A 72 -1.56 -5.43 1.67
CA PHE A 72 -2.14 -4.25 1.03
C PHE A 72 -3.46 -4.58 0.35
N GLU A 73 -3.49 -5.61 -0.51
CA GLU A 73 -4.71 -6.00 -1.23
C GLU A 73 -5.81 -6.52 -0.31
N ALA A 74 -5.48 -7.07 0.87
CA ALA A 74 -6.47 -7.51 1.85
C ALA A 74 -7.06 -6.35 2.67
N LEU A 75 -6.22 -5.38 3.07
CA LEU A 75 -6.56 -4.38 4.07
C LEU A 75 -6.97 -3.04 3.45
N PHE A 76 -6.22 -2.55 2.47
CA PHE A 76 -6.44 -1.26 1.82
C PHE A 76 -7.86 -1.05 1.27
N PRO A 77 -8.50 -2.03 0.59
CA PRO A 77 -9.85 -1.81 0.06
C PRO A 77 -10.92 -1.66 1.14
N LEU A 78 -10.65 -2.09 2.37
CA LEU A 78 -11.54 -2.00 3.53
C LEU A 78 -11.40 -0.67 4.30
N MET A 79 -10.33 0.09 4.04
CA MET A 79 -10.08 1.35 4.70
C MET A 79 -11.04 2.44 4.21
N PRO A 80 -11.49 3.37 5.09
CA PRO A 80 -12.31 4.49 4.67
C PRO A 80 -11.50 5.48 3.81
N PRO A 81 -12.14 6.27 2.92
CA PRO A 81 -11.46 7.34 2.20
C PRO A 81 -10.74 8.32 3.14
N GLY A 82 -9.56 8.79 2.75
CA GLY A 82 -8.68 9.66 3.54
C GLY A 82 -7.79 8.94 4.56
N SER A 83 -7.94 7.62 4.69
CA SER A 83 -7.10 6.78 5.57
C SER A 83 -5.69 6.62 5.02
N LEU A 84 -4.74 6.26 5.90
CA LEU A 84 -3.34 6.08 5.54
C LEU A 84 -2.89 4.62 5.68
N TYR A 85 -2.34 4.07 4.62
CA TYR A 85 -1.58 2.82 4.65
C TYR A 85 -0.10 3.15 4.55
N ILE A 86 0.68 2.76 5.55
CA ILE A 86 2.12 3.02 5.64
C ILE A 86 2.88 1.73 5.36
N ILE A 87 3.87 1.79 4.48
CA ILE A 87 4.83 0.69 4.24
C ILE A 87 6.20 1.16 4.73
N GLU A 88 6.80 0.48 5.71
CA GLU A 88 8.13 0.79 6.23
C GLU A 88 9.25 -0.02 5.54
N ASP A 89 10.47 0.49 5.60
CA ASP A 89 11.72 -0.17 5.19
C ASP A 89 11.72 -0.71 3.74
N TRP A 90 11.07 0.03 2.85
CA TRP A 90 10.99 -0.29 1.41
C TRP A 90 12.29 -0.03 0.61
N GLY A 91 13.22 0.72 1.20
CA GLY A 91 14.40 1.27 0.54
C GLY A 91 15.62 0.34 0.50
N HIS A 92 16.55 0.64 -0.40
CA HIS A 92 17.78 -0.14 -0.58
C HIS A 92 18.98 0.49 0.13
N TRP A 93 19.48 -0.14 1.19
CA TRP A 93 20.75 0.23 1.82
C TRP A 93 21.68 -0.99 1.95
N ARG A 94 22.99 -0.74 2.02
CA ARG A 94 24.02 -1.79 1.89
C ARG A 94 23.87 -2.96 2.86
N GLY A 95 23.36 -2.75 4.07
CA GLY A 95 23.13 -3.83 5.04
C GLY A 95 21.91 -4.70 4.72
N PHE A 96 20.93 -4.17 3.99
CA PHE A 96 19.70 -4.87 3.62
C PHE A 96 19.90 -5.80 2.41
N ILE A 97 20.70 -5.37 1.42
CA ILE A 97 20.85 -6.07 0.12
C ILE A 97 21.61 -7.42 0.25
N ALA A 98 22.29 -7.66 1.37
CA ALA A 98 23.15 -8.83 1.56
C ALA A 98 22.48 -10.01 2.27
N LEU A 99 21.19 -9.90 2.64
CA LEU A 99 20.50 -10.95 3.37
C LEU A 99 20.05 -12.10 2.45
N PRO A 100 20.36 -13.37 2.78
CA PRO A 100 19.98 -14.53 1.97
C PRO A 100 18.47 -14.64 1.75
N GLU A 101 17.64 -14.23 2.71
CA GLU A 101 16.19 -14.38 2.62
C GLU A 101 15.58 -13.55 1.48
N TRP A 102 16.25 -12.48 1.04
CA TRP A 102 15.78 -11.55 0.01
C TRP A 102 16.47 -11.72 -1.33
N SER A 103 17.53 -12.51 -1.39
CA SER A 103 18.27 -12.78 -2.63
C SER A 103 17.37 -13.44 -3.68
N GLY A 104 17.33 -12.86 -4.88
CA GLY A 104 16.55 -13.37 -6.01
C GLY A 104 15.05 -13.09 -5.94
N ARG A 105 14.57 -12.40 -4.90
CA ARG A 105 13.15 -12.00 -4.78
C ARG A 105 12.90 -10.65 -5.45
N LYS A 106 11.63 -10.37 -5.75
CA LYS A 106 11.21 -9.07 -6.25
C LYS A 106 11.44 -8.02 -5.15
N PRO A 107 12.16 -6.91 -5.44
CA PRO A 107 12.40 -5.89 -4.42
C PRO A 107 11.10 -5.19 -4.03
N LEU A 108 10.93 -4.85 -2.74
CA LEU A 108 9.74 -4.14 -2.26
C LEU A 108 9.55 -2.77 -2.94
N THR A 109 10.63 -2.11 -3.36
CA THR A 109 10.57 -0.89 -4.19
C THR A 109 9.73 -1.06 -5.46
N GLN A 110 9.62 -2.27 -6.02
CA GLN A 110 8.77 -2.52 -7.17
C GLN A 110 7.27 -2.39 -6.86
N LEU A 111 6.84 -2.67 -5.62
CA LEU A 111 5.47 -2.38 -5.19
C LEU A 111 5.25 -0.86 -5.11
N ILE A 112 6.23 -0.09 -4.64
CA ILE A 112 6.14 1.37 -4.59
C ILE A 112 5.99 1.97 -5.99
N ILE A 113 6.69 1.43 -6.98
CA ILE A 113 6.51 1.80 -8.39
C ILE A 113 5.08 1.50 -8.85
N GLU A 114 4.56 0.30 -8.57
CA GLU A 114 3.21 -0.11 -8.96
C GLU A 114 2.12 0.76 -8.30
N LEU A 115 2.28 1.12 -7.03
CA LEU A 115 1.40 2.06 -6.33
C LEU A 115 1.44 3.45 -6.99
N THR A 116 2.62 3.93 -7.35
CA THR A 116 2.80 5.21 -8.07
C THR A 116 2.13 5.17 -9.45
N GLU A 117 2.27 4.06 -10.18
CA GLU A 117 1.58 3.86 -11.45
C GLU A 117 0.06 3.82 -11.28
N SER A 118 -0.43 3.24 -10.19
CA SER A 118 -1.86 3.22 -9.88
C SER A 118 -2.42 4.62 -9.60
N VAL A 119 -1.67 5.47 -8.87
CA VAL A 119 -1.97 6.90 -8.73
C VAL A 119 -2.04 7.56 -10.11
N GLY A 120 -1.05 7.34 -10.97
CA GLY A 120 -1.00 7.89 -12.33
C GLY A 120 -2.09 7.36 -13.28
N SER A 121 -2.75 6.27 -12.91
CA SER A 121 -3.83 5.64 -13.67
C SER A 121 -5.21 6.29 -13.43
N TRP A 122 -5.30 7.23 -12.49
CA TRP A 122 -6.48 8.07 -12.21
C TRP A 122 -7.76 7.26 -11.99
N THR A 123 -7.62 6.10 -11.36
CA THR A 123 -8.75 5.25 -10.97
C THR A 123 -9.42 5.73 -9.68
N ASN A 124 -8.86 6.75 -8.99
CA ASN A 124 -9.34 7.27 -7.70
C ASN A 124 -9.36 6.24 -6.55
N ILE A 125 -8.66 5.11 -6.68
CA ILE A 125 -8.50 4.16 -5.56
C ILE A 125 -7.46 4.64 -4.54
N ILE A 126 -6.42 5.34 -4.99
CA ILE A 126 -5.39 6.01 -4.19
C ILE A 126 -5.52 7.50 -4.48
N ASN A 127 -5.57 8.32 -3.42
CA ASN A 127 -5.65 9.78 -3.54
C ASN A 127 -4.28 10.42 -3.71
N ASP A 128 -3.34 10.05 -2.84
CA ASP A 128 -1.98 10.59 -2.81
C ASP A 128 -0.97 9.54 -2.32
N ILE A 129 0.30 9.77 -2.66
CA ILE A 129 1.44 8.97 -2.20
C ILE A 129 2.59 9.88 -1.78
N ALA A 130 2.99 9.79 -0.52
CA ALA A 130 4.14 10.50 0.02
C ALA A 130 5.29 9.51 0.27
N ILE A 131 6.39 9.70 -0.45
CA ILE A 131 7.55 8.82 -0.40
C ILE A 131 8.63 9.46 0.46
N TYR A 132 8.97 8.81 1.57
CA TYR A 132 10.07 9.18 2.46
C TYR A 132 11.16 8.12 2.43
N ARG A 133 12.33 8.45 2.98
CA ARG A 133 13.48 7.53 3.02
C ARG A 133 13.17 6.22 3.76
N GLY A 134 12.42 6.30 4.87
CA GLY A 134 12.14 5.14 5.73
C GLY A 134 10.78 4.49 5.46
N PHE A 135 9.82 5.23 4.91
CA PHE A 135 8.47 4.73 4.69
C PHE A 135 7.80 5.39 3.49
N VAL A 136 6.73 4.76 3.00
CA VAL A 136 5.80 5.35 2.04
C VAL A 136 4.43 5.43 2.68
N ALA A 137 3.78 6.59 2.58
CA ALA A 137 2.40 6.78 3.00
C ALA A 137 1.48 6.82 1.78
N ILE A 138 0.45 5.96 1.78
CA ILE A 138 -0.55 5.85 0.71
C ILE A 138 -1.89 6.29 1.28
N GLU A 139 -2.47 7.35 0.70
CA GLU A 139 -3.80 7.84 1.10
C GLU A 139 -4.91 7.13 0.32
N ARG A 140 -5.88 6.58 1.03
CA ARG A 140 -7.04 5.90 0.45
C ARG A 140 -7.95 6.88 -0.29
N GLY A 141 -8.15 6.63 -1.58
CA GLY A 141 -9.01 7.44 -2.44
C GLY A 141 -10.52 7.25 -2.21
N PRO A 142 -11.36 8.09 -2.83
CA PRO A 142 -12.81 8.05 -2.62
C PRO A 142 -13.53 6.95 -3.42
N ARG A 143 -12.87 6.25 -4.35
CA ARG A 143 -13.54 5.22 -5.16
C ARG A 143 -14.06 4.09 -4.28
N ILE A 144 -15.35 3.78 -4.43
CA ILE A 144 -15.99 2.62 -3.80
C ILE A 144 -15.45 1.34 -4.45
N ILE A 145 -15.09 0.36 -3.62
CA ILE A 145 -14.63 -0.97 -4.04
C ILE A 145 -15.75 -1.93 -3.64
N GLU A 146 -16.54 -2.36 -4.63
CA GLU A 146 -17.76 -3.16 -4.40
C GLU A 146 -17.45 -4.54 -3.82
N ASP A 147 -16.37 -5.17 -4.29
CA ASP A 147 -15.88 -6.44 -3.78
C ASP A 147 -14.44 -6.32 -3.28
N PRO A 148 -14.24 -5.94 -2.01
CA PRO A 148 -12.91 -5.87 -1.41
C PRO A 148 -12.16 -7.21 -1.41
N ALA A 149 -12.86 -8.35 -1.45
CA ALA A 149 -12.21 -9.66 -1.36
C ALA A 149 -11.50 -10.06 -2.67
N SER A 150 -11.96 -9.53 -3.82
CA SER A 150 -11.33 -9.75 -5.13
C SER A 150 -10.42 -8.60 -5.57
N PHE A 151 -10.25 -7.56 -4.74
CA PHE A 151 -9.43 -6.41 -5.06
C PHE A 151 -8.02 -6.83 -5.48
N SER A 152 -7.56 -6.30 -6.62
CA SER A 152 -6.18 -6.43 -7.06
C SER A 152 -5.61 -5.12 -7.55
N LEU A 153 -4.43 -4.75 -7.02
CA LEU A 153 -3.75 -3.49 -7.35
C LEU A 153 -3.48 -3.39 -8.87
N LYS A 154 -3.10 -4.50 -9.49
CA LYS A 154 -2.75 -4.54 -10.93
C LYS A 154 -3.90 -4.14 -11.85
N GLU A 155 -5.15 -4.36 -11.44
CA GLU A 155 -6.34 -3.99 -12.23
C GLU A 155 -6.59 -2.48 -12.23
N HIS A 156 -5.89 -1.76 -11.35
CA HIS A 156 -5.94 -0.32 -11.21
C HIS A 156 -4.67 0.36 -11.74
N ILE A 157 -3.93 -0.32 -12.61
CA ILE A 157 -2.72 0.19 -13.26
C ILE A 157 -2.89 0.12 -14.79
N TYR A 158 -2.87 1.28 -15.44
CA TYR A 158 -2.88 1.41 -16.90
C TYR A 158 -1.49 1.82 -17.40
N ARG A 159 -0.79 0.89 -18.05
CA ARG A 159 0.51 1.15 -18.69
C ARG A 159 0.32 1.39 -20.19
N ARG A 160 1.14 2.26 -20.77
CA ARG A 160 1.22 2.37 -22.24
C ARG A 160 1.75 1.06 -22.81
N LEU A 161 1.08 0.53 -23.82
CA LEU A 161 1.60 -0.61 -24.59
C LEU A 161 2.80 -0.12 -25.40
N VAL A 162 3.96 -0.76 -25.21
CA VAL A 162 5.20 -0.39 -25.90
C VAL A 162 5.17 -0.88 -27.37
N ASP A 163 4.43 -1.96 -27.65
CA ASP A 163 4.48 -2.66 -28.95
C ASP A 163 3.15 -2.67 -29.75
N GLN A 164 2.13 -1.93 -29.34
CA GLN A 164 0.84 -1.91 -30.06
C GLN A 164 0.45 -0.48 -30.47
N PHE A 165 0.59 -0.19 -31.76
CA PHE A 165 -0.13 0.91 -32.40
C PHE A 165 -1.62 0.61 -32.38
N VAL A 166 -2.31 1.03 -31.33
CA VAL A 166 -3.78 1.06 -31.34
C VAL A 166 -4.20 2.21 -32.25
N THR A 167 -4.95 1.93 -33.32
CA THR A 167 -5.56 2.94 -34.17
C THR A 167 -6.37 3.88 -33.28
N PRO A 168 -6.08 5.20 -33.24
CA PRO A 168 -6.77 6.08 -32.32
C PRO A 168 -8.27 6.06 -32.65
N ILE A 169 -9.10 5.95 -31.61
CA ILE A 169 -10.54 6.20 -31.74
C ILE A 169 -10.68 7.61 -32.32
N LEU A 170 -11.46 7.79 -33.39
CA LEU A 170 -11.55 9.05 -34.15
C LEU A 170 -11.76 10.31 -33.27
N GLY A 171 -12.39 10.17 -32.10
CA GLY A 171 -12.56 11.25 -31.12
C GLY A 171 -11.28 11.72 -30.42
N TYR A 172 -10.31 10.82 -30.19
CA TYR A 172 -9.03 11.13 -29.55
C TYR A 172 -8.00 11.72 -30.51
N GLN A 173 -8.18 11.53 -31.83
CA GLN A 173 -7.29 12.14 -32.83
C GLN A 173 -7.26 13.67 -32.71
N ARG A 174 -8.40 14.28 -32.33
CA ARG A 174 -8.51 15.73 -32.12
C ARG A 174 -7.73 16.19 -30.88
N ILE A 175 -7.80 15.46 -29.77
CA ILE A 175 -7.08 15.77 -28.52
C ILE A 175 -5.57 15.54 -28.69
N ILE A 176 -5.17 14.43 -29.33
CA ILE A 176 -3.76 14.15 -29.62
C ILE A 176 -3.18 15.17 -30.61
N ASN A 177 -3.91 15.56 -31.66
CA ASN A 177 -3.46 16.63 -32.56
C ASN A 177 -3.42 17.99 -31.84
N TYR A 178 -4.35 18.28 -30.92
CA TYR A 178 -4.31 19.47 -30.09
C TYR A 178 -3.08 19.52 -29.17
N LEU A 179 -2.72 18.39 -28.54
CA LEU A 179 -1.56 18.26 -27.67
C LEU A 179 -0.23 18.20 -28.44
N LYS A 180 -0.18 17.60 -29.63
CA LYS A 180 1.01 17.56 -30.49
C LYS A 180 1.39 18.93 -31.07
N HIS A 181 0.40 19.81 -31.28
CA HIS A 181 0.61 21.14 -31.88
C HIS A 181 0.65 22.29 -30.87
N ARG A 182 0.48 22.02 -29.57
CA ARG A 182 0.72 23.00 -28.50
C ARG A 182 1.70 22.44 -27.47
N LEU A 183 2.97 22.65 -27.78
CA LEU A 183 4.09 22.86 -26.85
C LEU A 183 4.07 22.01 -25.58
N CYS A 184 4.92 20.96 -25.56
CA CYS A 184 5.47 20.44 -24.33
C CYS A 184 6.29 21.55 -23.65
N PHE A 185 5.69 22.29 -22.74
CA PHE A 185 6.41 23.32 -21.98
C PHE A 185 6.98 22.70 -20.70
N LEU A 186 8.30 22.79 -20.53
CA LEU A 186 8.94 22.68 -19.23
C LEU A 186 8.95 24.07 -18.60
N ILE A 187 8.09 24.31 -17.61
CA ILE A 187 8.03 25.59 -16.90
C ILE A 187 9.00 25.52 -15.71
N ILE A 188 10.11 26.27 -15.78
CA ILE A 188 11.07 26.38 -14.68
C ILE A 188 10.77 27.68 -13.93
N LEU A 189 10.09 27.54 -12.78
CA LEU A 189 9.84 28.66 -11.86
C LEU A 189 10.85 28.59 -10.72
N ARG A 190 11.46 29.73 -10.38
CA ARG A 190 12.25 29.87 -9.15
C ARG A 190 11.28 30.16 -8.00
N ALA A 191 11.00 29.17 -7.17
CA ALA A 191 10.35 29.39 -5.88
C ALA A 191 11.27 30.27 -5.00
N ARG A 192 10.72 31.34 -4.41
CA ARG A 192 11.41 32.17 -3.42
C ARG A 192 11.15 31.61 -2.03
#